data_AF-A0A937R663-F1
#
_entry.id   AF-A0A937R663-F1
#
_cell.length_a   1.000
_cell.length_b   1.000
_cell.length_c   1.000
_cell.angle_alpha   90.00
_cell.angle_beta   90.00
_cell.angle_gamma   90.00
#
_symmetry.space_group_name_H-M   'P 1'
#
loop_
_entity.id
_entity.type
_entity.pdbx_description
1 polymer ?
#
loop_
_entity_poly.entity_id
_entity_poly.type
_entity_poly.pdbx_seq_one_letter_code
_entity_poly.pdbx_strand_id
1 'polypeptide(L)'
;MLTSGNSRSSPATDLRKRPAQDRSRLTVEAILEAGAQLLAARGYSATTTNHVAERAGVSIGSLYQYFPNKDALVVALAEQHLDQVEEALRAACARWRAAGPAPATWAAEFVQTLVDANDTELHRVLYDCAPPLPRVRDRVDAVAGGLVDETAHHLRRWQAPGRDDETRMRARVIVVAAISTVHELIVRLPVDSPDRNEAHRQLRDLVTRFLPAAVDPAPRPDERA
;
A
#
# COMPACT_ATOMS: atom_id res chain seq x y z
N MET A 1 -15.70 -2.82 -27.30
CA MET A 1 -15.72 -1.34 -27.24
C MET A 1 -16.54 -0.92 -26.03
N LEU A 2 -15.89 -0.53 -24.93
CA LEU A 2 -16.54 0.09 -23.77
C LEU A 2 -15.63 1.19 -23.21
N THR A 3 -16.02 2.42 -23.56
CA THR A 3 -15.84 3.72 -22.90
C THR A 3 -14.68 3.93 -21.92
N SER A 4 -13.69 4.72 -22.36
CA SER A 4 -12.79 5.49 -21.50
C SER A 4 -13.58 6.40 -20.55
N GLY A 5 -13.58 6.08 -19.26
CA GLY A 5 -14.01 6.99 -18.20
C GLY A 5 -12.92 8.03 -17.95
N ASN A 6 -13.20 9.28 -18.31
CA ASN A 6 -12.33 10.43 -18.01
C ASN A 6 -12.40 10.75 -16.51
N SER A 7 -11.40 10.27 -15.74
CA SER A 7 -11.21 10.57 -14.31
C SER A 7 -10.91 12.06 -14.09
N ARG A 8 -11.95 12.91 -14.07
CA ARG A 8 -11.79 14.30 -13.67
C ARG A 8 -11.75 14.39 -12.15
N SER A 9 -10.61 14.78 -11.61
CA SER A 9 -10.45 15.20 -10.22
C SER A 9 -11.43 16.35 -9.89
N SER A 10 -11.95 16.36 -8.66
CA SER A 10 -12.79 17.45 -8.19
C SER A 10 -11.89 18.62 -7.75
N PRO A 11 -12.11 19.87 -8.22
CA PRO A 11 -11.22 21.00 -7.97
C PRO A 11 -11.07 21.37 -6.49
N ALA A 12 -11.94 20.85 -5.61
CA ALA A 12 -11.87 21.06 -4.18
C ALA A 12 -10.75 20.26 -3.49
N THR A 13 -10.29 19.16 -4.08
CA THR A 13 -9.29 18.24 -3.48
C THR A 13 -7.91 18.30 -4.14
N ASP A 14 -7.73 19.16 -5.14
CA ASP A 14 -6.46 19.31 -5.84
C ASP A 14 -5.59 20.43 -5.26
N LEU A 15 -4.27 20.25 -5.40
CA LEU A 15 -3.30 21.31 -5.15
C LEU A 15 -3.59 22.51 -6.05
N ARG A 16 -3.68 23.70 -5.46
CA ARG A 16 -3.87 24.95 -6.22
C ARG A 16 -2.62 25.36 -7.00
N LYS A 17 -1.44 25.10 -6.45
CA LYS A 17 -0.15 25.41 -7.07
C LYS A 17 0.81 24.25 -6.89
N ARG A 18 1.42 23.79 -7.99
CA ARG A 18 2.52 22.81 -7.92
C ARG A 18 3.84 23.54 -7.59
N PRO A 19 4.62 23.09 -6.60
CA PRO A 19 5.89 23.72 -6.27
C PRO A 19 6.91 23.47 -7.39
N ALA A 20 7.46 24.56 -7.96
CA ALA A 20 8.42 24.50 -9.07
C ALA A 20 9.86 24.87 -8.67
N GLN A 21 10.02 25.60 -7.55
CA GLN A 21 11.31 26.04 -7.01
C GLN A 21 11.64 25.30 -5.72
N ASP A 22 12.91 25.09 -5.40
CA ASP A 22 13.35 24.32 -4.22
C ASP A 22 12.73 24.83 -2.92
N ARG A 23 12.67 26.15 -2.73
CA ARG A 23 12.00 26.76 -1.56
C ARG A 23 10.51 26.43 -1.47
N SER A 24 9.81 26.34 -2.59
CA SER A 24 8.38 25.95 -2.59
C SER A 24 8.18 24.47 -2.30
N ARG A 25 9.12 23.60 -2.67
CA ARG A 25 9.09 22.17 -2.36
C ARG A 25 9.29 21.93 -0.87
N LEU A 26 10.31 22.54 -0.28
CA LEU A 26 10.57 22.49 1.16
C LEU A 26 9.36 22.94 1.99
N THR A 27 8.68 24.01 1.56
CA THR A 27 7.45 24.47 2.22
C THR A 27 6.33 23.43 2.15
N VAL A 28 6.12 22.80 0.99
CA VAL A 28 5.09 21.77 0.82
C VAL A 28 5.44 20.52 1.64
N GLU A 29 6.69 20.10 1.65
CA GLU A 29 7.19 19.00 2.48
C GLU A 29 6.96 19.26 3.98
N ALA A 30 7.30 20.46 4.46
CA ALA A 30 7.06 20.84 5.85
C ALA A 30 5.56 20.84 6.23
N ILE A 31 4.69 21.30 5.32
CA ILE A 31 3.23 21.26 5.52
C ILE A 31 2.72 19.81 5.58
N LEU A 32 3.17 18.96 4.66
CA LEU A 32 2.78 17.55 4.62
C LEU A 32 3.28 16.81 5.87
N GLU A 33 4.53 17.01 6.26
CA GLU A 33 5.09 16.41 7.48
C GLU A 33 4.30 16.82 8.73
N ALA A 34 4.04 18.12 8.89
CA ALA A 34 3.22 18.62 10.00
C ALA A 34 1.79 18.04 9.97
N GLY A 35 1.19 17.93 8.79
CA GLY A 35 -0.11 17.32 8.57
C GLY A 35 -0.14 15.85 8.98
N ALA A 36 0.83 15.06 8.53
CA ALA A 36 0.96 13.65 8.86
C ALA A 36 1.09 13.43 10.38
N GLN A 37 1.95 14.21 11.04
CA GLN A 37 2.17 14.11 12.49
C GLN A 37 0.90 14.47 13.29
N LEU A 38 0.16 15.51 12.89
CA LEU A 38 -1.08 15.88 13.56
C LEU A 38 -2.21 14.88 13.32
N LEU A 39 -2.33 14.38 12.10
CA LEU A 39 -3.32 13.35 11.76
C LEU A 39 -3.08 12.07 12.54
N ALA A 40 -1.83 11.59 12.61
CA ALA A 40 -1.47 10.42 13.40
C ALA A 40 -1.82 10.65 14.89
N ALA A 41 -1.37 11.76 15.47
CA ALA A 41 -1.50 11.98 16.92
C ALA A 41 -2.92 12.32 17.41
N ARG A 42 -3.77 12.92 16.57
CA ARG A 42 -5.08 13.47 16.99
C ARG A 42 -6.26 13.03 16.14
N GLY A 43 -6.01 12.32 15.04
CA GLY A 43 -7.02 11.95 14.06
C GLY A 43 -7.46 13.12 13.17
N TYR A 44 -8.29 12.78 12.17
CA TYR A 44 -8.76 13.72 11.16
C TYR A 44 -9.64 14.84 11.73
N SER A 45 -10.60 14.51 12.61
CA SER A 45 -11.58 15.48 13.13
C SER A 45 -10.95 16.58 13.98
N ALA A 46 -9.93 16.26 14.78
CA ALA A 46 -9.24 17.23 15.64
C ALA A 46 -8.11 18.00 14.93
N THR A 47 -7.79 17.65 13.68
CA THR A 47 -6.77 18.34 12.88
C THR A 47 -7.41 19.48 12.07
N THR A 48 -6.80 20.67 12.12
CA THR A 48 -7.22 21.86 11.37
C THR A 48 -6.06 22.41 10.54
N THR A 49 -6.35 23.13 9.46
CA THR A 49 -5.31 23.79 8.63
C THR A 49 -4.50 24.82 9.41
N ASN A 50 -5.09 25.47 10.43
CA ASN A 50 -4.38 26.37 11.32
C ASN A 50 -3.32 25.64 12.16
N HIS A 51 -3.69 24.51 12.78
CA HIS A 51 -2.75 23.68 13.54
C HIS A 51 -1.59 23.20 12.66
N VAL A 52 -1.89 22.83 11.40
CA VAL A 52 -0.87 22.39 10.44
C VAL A 52 0.07 23.54 10.07
N ALA A 53 -0.46 24.73 9.75
CA ALA A 53 0.35 25.89 9.42
C ALA A 53 1.28 26.30 10.57
N GLU A 54 0.75 26.33 11.79
CA GLU A 54 1.51 26.62 13.02
C GLU A 54 2.64 25.60 13.22
N ARG A 55 2.33 24.29 13.16
CA ARG A 55 3.33 23.23 13.32
C ARG A 55 4.38 23.22 12.22
N ALA A 56 4.00 23.51 10.98
CA ALA A 56 4.92 23.60 9.85
C ALA A 56 5.79 24.87 9.87
N GLY A 57 5.51 25.83 10.77
CA GLY A 57 6.23 27.11 10.82
C GLY A 57 5.95 28.01 9.61
N VAL A 58 4.77 27.90 9.00
CA VAL A 58 4.37 28.68 7.81
C VAL A 58 3.14 29.54 8.11
N SER A 59 2.95 30.61 7.34
CA SER A 59 1.72 31.39 7.44
C SER A 59 0.51 30.60 6.93
N ILE A 60 -0.67 30.83 7.50
CA ILE A 60 -1.91 30.22 7.02
C ILE A 60 -2.19 30.56 5.54
N GLY A 61 -1.82 31.78 5.11
CA GLY A 61 -1.91 32.18 3.71
C GLY A 61 -1.00 31.35 2.80
N SER A 62 0.22 31.05 3.24
CA SER A 62 1.16 30.17 2.51
C SER A 62 0.61 28.76 2.37
N LEU A 63 -0.03 28.21 3.42
CA LEU A 63 -0.68 26.91 3.32
C LEU A 63 -1.80 26.92 2.27
N TYR A 64 -2.70 27.92 2.33
CA TYR A 64 -3.83 28.02 1.39
C TYR A 64 -3.44 28.29 -0.06
N GLN A 65 -2.21 28.75 -0.32
CA GLN A 65 -1.66 28.84 -1.69
C GLN A 65 -1.45 27.45 -2.32
N TYR A 66 -1.18 26.43 -1.50
CA TYR A 66 -0.97 25.06 -1.97
C TYR A 66 -2.22 24.20 -1.75
N PHE A 67 -2.77 24.21 -0.54
CA PHE A 67 -3.86 23.34 -0.11
C PHE A 67 -5.12 24.16 0.15
N PRO A 68 -6.15 24.10 -0.73
CA PRO A 68 -7.36 24.90 -0.58
C PRO A 68 -8.16 24.63 0.70
N ASN A 69 -8.05 23.43 1.25
CA ASN A 69 -8.76 22.96 2.43
C ASN A 69 -8.01 21.75 3.04
N LYS A 70 -8.54 21.23 4.16
CA LYS A 70 -8.00 20.05 4.84
C LYS A 70 -8.04 18.78 3.97
N ASP A 71 -9.06 18.63 3.14
CA ASP A 71 -9.21 17.44 2.29
C ASP A 71 -8.11 17.36 1.23
N ALA A 72 -7.78 18.49 0.59
CA ALA A 72 -6.67 18.54 -0.36
C ALA A 72 -5.32 18.17 0.29
N LEU A 73 -5.12 18.55 1.56
CA LEU A 73 -3.95 18.15 2.33
C LEU A 73 -3.96 16.63 2.59
N VAL A 74 -5.08 16.09 3.06
CA VAL A 74 -5.23 14.66 3.35
C VAL A 74 -5.07 13.80 2.11
N VAL A 75 -5.57 14.26 0.97
CA VAL A 75 -5.42 13.58 -0.32
C VAL A 75 -3.96 13.56 -0.77
N ALA A 76 -3.25 14.68 -0.65
CA ALA A 76 -1.82 14.71 -0.97
C ALA A 76 -1.01 13.78 -0.03
N LEU A 77 -1.39 13.69 1.24
CA LEU A 77 -0.80 12.74 2.18
C LEU A 77 -1.11 11.29 1.82
N ALA A 78 -2.34 10.99 1.39
CA ALA A 78 -2.70 9.67 0.89
C ALA A 78 -1.91 9.29 -0.37
N GLU A 79 -1.72 10.23 -1.31
CA GLU A 79 -0.91 10.01 -2.50
C GLU A 79 0.56 9.75 -2.15
N GLN A 80 1.14 10.52 -1.24
CA GLN A 80 2.52 10.33 -0.78
C GLN A 80 2.68 9.00 -0.01
N HIS A 81 1.72 8.64 0.83
CA HIS A 81 1.73 7.35 1.53
C HIS A 81 1.65 6.19 0.54
N LEU A 82 0.79 6.29 -0.49
CA LEU A 82 0.71 5.29 -1.55
C LEU A 82 2.00 5.18 -2.35
N ASP A 83 2.70 6.29 -2.63
CA ASP A 83 4.03 6.25 -3.28
C ASP A 83 5.02 5.40 -2.46
N GLN A 84 5.02 5.57 -1.14
CA GLN A 84 5.91 4.82 -0.23
C GLN A 84 5.56 3.33 -0.18
N VAL A 85 4.26 3.00 -0.11
CA VAL A 85 3.78 1.61 -0.15
C VAL A 85 4.15 0.96 -1.48
N GLU A 86 3.92 1.64 -2.60
CA GLU A 86 4.24 1.15 -3.94
C GLU A 86 5.75 0.88 -4.11
N GLU A 87 6.60 1.78 -3.60
CA GLU A 87 8.06 1.59 -3.58
C GLU A 87 8.46 0.36 -2.77
N ALA A 88 7.93 0.22 -1.55
CA ALA A 88 8.25 -0.91 -0.68
C ALA A 88 7.85 -2.25 -1.31
N LEU A 89 6.65 -2.32 -1.91
CA LEU A 89 6.15 -3.52 -2.58
C LEU A 89 6.97 -3.84 -3.84
N ARG A 90 7.29 -2.84 -4.66
CA ARG A 90 8.13 -3.04 -5.84
C ARG A 90 9.52 -3.53 -5.48
N ALA A 91 10.14 -2.98 -4.43
CA ALA A 91 11.42 -3.45 -3.93
C ALA A 91 11.33 -4.91 -3.46
N ALA A 92 10.27 -5.28 -2.74
CA ALA A 92 10.04 -6.66 -2.32
C ALA A 92 9.88 -7.63 -3.50
N CYS A 93 9.08 -7.26 -4.51
CA CYS A 93 8.94 -8.04 -5.75
C CYS A 93 10.31 -8.26 -6.42
N ALA A 94 11.13 -7.21 -6.56
CA ALA A 94 12.46 -7.33 -7.14
C ALA A 94 13.37 -8.29 -6.35
N ARG A 95 13.32 -8.26 -5.02
CA ARG A 95 14.04 -9.22 -4.16
C ARG A 95 13.56 -10.65 -4.36
N TRP A 96 12.25 -10.89 -4.40
CA TRP A 96 11.69 -12.23 -4.62
C TRP A 96 12.06 -12.80 -5.99
N ARG A 97 12.07 -11.96 -7.03
CA ARG A 97 12.53 -12.35 -8.37
C ARG A 97 14.00 -12.78 -8.36
N ALA A 98 14.86 -12.02 -7.68
CA ALA A 98 16.28 -12.32 -7.59
C ALA A 98 16.57 -13.58 -6.75
N ALA A 99 15.92 -13.72 -5.60
CA ALA A 99 16.14 -14.84 -4.69
C ALA A 99 15.46 -16.13 -5.15
N GLY A 100 14.30 -16.03 -5.80
CA GLY A 100 13.50 -17.17 -6.24
C GLY A 100 13.08 -18.10 -5.08
N PRO A 101 12.45 -17.56 -4.01
CA PRO A 101 12.18 -18.30 -2.78
C PRO A 101 11.26 -19.51 -3.00
N ALA A 102 11.36 -20.47 -2.07
CA ALA A 102 10.41 -21.57 -1.95
C ALA A 102 9.01 -21.03 -1.52
N PRO A 103 7.91 -21.77 -1.79
CA PRO A 103 6.55 -21.29 -1.52
C PRO A 103 6.32 -20.79 -0.09
N ALA A 104 6.75 -21.56 0.92
CA ALA A 104 6.54 -21.20 2.33
C ALA A 104 7.31 -19.93 2.74
N THR A 105 8.56 -19.78 2.27
CA THR A 105 9.37 -18.57 2.52
C THR A 105 8.73 -17.36 1.88
N TRP A 106 8.30 -17.48 0.62
CA TRP A 106 7.59 -16.40 -0.07
C TRP A 106 6.30 -16.01 0.65
N ALA A 107 5.49 -16.98 1.10
CA ALA A 107 4.24 -16.69 1.82
C ALA A 107 4.49 -15.86 3.09
N ALA A 108 5.50 -16.24 3.88
CA ALA A 108 5.87 -15.52 5.09
C ALA A 108 6.35 -14.10 4.77
N GLU A 109 7.23 -13.94 3.79
CA GLU A 109 7.75 -12.63 3.39
C GLU A 109 6.67 -11.74 2.74
N PHE A 110 5.78 -12.31 1.94
CA PHE A 110 4.67 -11.62 1.29
C PHE A 110 3.72 -11.01 2.33
N VAL A 111 3.29 -11.81 3.30
CA VAL A 111 2.43 -11.33 4.39
C VAL A 111 3.14 -10.28 5.23
N GLN A 112 4.39 -10.53 5.64
CA GLN A 112 5.14 -9.56 6.46
C GLN A 112 5.36 -8.24 5.72
N THR A 113 5.71 -8.28 4.43
CA THR A 113 5.89 -7.07 3.60
C THR A 113 4.59 -6.27 3.51
N LEU A 114 3.44 -6.93 3.33
CA LEU A 114 2.15 -6.25 3.31
C LEU A 114 1.82 -5.62 4.67
N VAL A 115 2.12 -6.31 5.77
CA VAL A 115 1.92 -5.74 7.12
C VAL A 115 2.81 -4.52 7.32
N ASP A 116 4.12 -4.65 7.09
CA ASP A 116 5.09 -3.57 7.32
C ASP A 116 4.78 -2.33 6.46
N ALA A 117 4.35 -2.51 5.22
CA ALA A 117 3.99 -1.41 4.34
C ALA A 117 2.72 -0.66 4.81
N ASN A 118 1.83 -1.31 5.55
CA ASN A 118 0.53 -0.75 5.94
C ASN A 118 0.41 -0.48 7.45
N ASP A 119 1.32 -0.96 8.29
CA ASP A 119 1.25 -0.80 9.74
C ASP A 119 1.86 0.53 10.22
N THR A 120 1.26 1.63 9.77
CA THR A 120 1.58 2.97 10.29
C THR A 120 0.34 3.64 10.85
N GLU A 121 0.51 4.47 11.88
CA GLU A 121 -0.59 5.25 12.46
C GLU A 121 -1.20 6.19 11.41
N LEU A 122 -0.36 6.74 10.52
CA LEU A 122 -0.79 7.55 9.39
C LEU A 122 -1.66 6.74 8.42
N HIS A 123 -1.28 5.51 8.08
CA HIS A 123 -2.07 4.65 7.18
C HIS A 123 -3.49 4.41 7.72
N ARG A 124 -3.64 4.13 9.02
CA ARG A 124 -4.94 3.96 9.69
C ARG A 124 -5.84 5.18 9.49
N VAL A 125 -5.32 6.35 9.86
CA VAL A 125 -6.08 7.61 9.78
C VAL A 125 -6.45 7.95 8.34
N LEU A 126 -5.53 7.75 7.40
CA LEU A 126 -5.79 7.99 5.98
C LEU A 126 -6.81 7.00 5.42
N TYR A 127 -6.77 5.73 5.80
CA TYR A 127 -7.74 4.73 5.35
C TYR A 127 -9.17 5.09 5.80
N ASP A 128 -9.34 5.53 7.05
CA ASP A 128 -10.66 5.85 7.61
C ASP A 128 -11.22 7.18 7.11
N CYS A 129 -10.35 8.15 6.79
CA CYS A 129 -10.75 9.54 6.61
C CYS A 129 -10.51 10.09 5.19
N ALA A 130 -9.70 9.44 4.37
CA ALA A 130 -9.47 9.90 3.01
C ALA A 130 -10.76 9.76 2.19
N PRO A 131 -11.23 10.81 1.50
CA PRO A 131 -12.39 10.70 0.65
C PRO A 131 -12.15 9.66 -0.45
N PRO A 132 -13.17 8.88 -0.85
CA PRO A 132 -13.05 7.87 -1.90
C PRO A 132 -12.90 8.57 -3.25
N LEU A 133 -11.66 8.93 -3.59
CA LEU A 133 -11.32 9.58 -4.85
C LEU A 133 -10.98 8.55 -5.92
N PRO A 134 -11.53 8.69 -7.15
CA PRO A 134 -11.23 7.77 -8.26
C PRO A 134 -9.73 7.58 -8.48
N ARG A 135 -8.93 8.67 -8.49
CA ARG A 135 -7.48 8.58 -8.69
C ARG A 135 -6.74 7.78 -7.62
N VAL A 136 -7.18 7.85 -6.36
CA VAL A 136 -6.56 7.11 -5.25
C VAL A 136 -6.91 5.63 -5.39
N ARG A 137 -8.18 5.34 -5.69
CA ARG A 137 -8.66 3.98 -5.96
C ARG A 137 -7.94 3.37 -7.18
N ASP A 138 -7.86 4.08 -8.29
CA ASP A 138 -7.21 3.60 -9.52
C ASP A 138 -5.74 3.23 -9.26
N ARG A 139 -5.04 4.01 -8.42
CA ARG A 139 -3.68 3.68 -7.98
C ARG A 139 -3.63 2.44 -7.09
N VAL A 140 -4.53 2.30 -6.12
CA VAL A 140 -4.62 1.10 -5.27
C VAL A 140 -4.91 -0.15 -6.14
N ASP A 141 -5.84 -0.03 -7.09
CA ASP A 141 -6.17 -1.09 -8.03
C ASP A 141 -4.96 -1.48 -8.90
N ALA A 142 -4.15 -0.50 -9.33
CA ALA A 142 -2.91 -0.75 -10.07
C ALA A 142 -1.84 -1.47 -9.24
N VAL A 143 -1.63 -1.04 -7.99
CA VAL A 143 -0.69 -1.69 -7.06
C VAL A 143 -1.11 -3.14 -6.77
N ALA A 144 -2.40 -3.36 -6.50
CA ALA A 144 -2.95 -4.70 -6.31
C ALA A 144 -2.78 -5.55 -7.57
N GLY A 145 -3.02 -4.99 -8.75
CA GLY A 145 -2.79 -5.65 -10.04
C GLY A 145 -1.33 -6.12 -10.22
N GLY A 146 -0.36 -5.28 -9.88
CA GLY A 146 1.06 -5.63 -9.92
C GLY A 146 1.41 -6.79 -8.98
N LEU A 147 0.86 -6.80 -7.76
CA LEU A 147 1.04 -7.93 -6.83
C LEU A 147 0.39 -9.22 -7.34
N VAL A 148 -0.74 -9.13 -8.05
CA VAL A 148 -1.36 -10.31 -8.69
C VAL A 148 -0.47 -10.87 -9.78
N ASP A 149 0.11 -10.01 -10.62
CA ASP A 149 1.04 -10.46 -11.67
C ASP A 149 2.31 -11.10 -11.08
N GLU A 150 2.83 -10.55 -9.98
CA GLU A 150 3.95 -11.12 -9.23
C GLU A 150 3.62 -12.48 -8.62
N THR A 151 2.48 -12.58 -7.93
CA THR A 151 2.03 -13.82 -7.30
C THR A 151 1.80 -14.91 -8.36
N ALA A 152 1.18 -14.56 -9.49
CA ALA A 152 0.96 -15.48 -10.59
C ALA A 152 2.27 -15.95 -11.24
N HIS A 153 3.30 -15.09 -11.29
CA HIS A 153 4.63 -15.51 -11.72
C HIS A 153 5.22 -16.59 -10.80
N HIS A 154 5.17 -16.39 -9.48
CA HIS A 154 5.69 -17.38 -8.53
C HIS A 154 4.90 -18.69 -8.57
N LEU A 155 3.57 -18.64 -8.66
CA LEU A 155 2.74 -19.84 -8.84
C LEU A 155 3.12 -20.62 -10.10
N ARG A 156 3.38 -19.94 -11.23
CA ARG A 156 3.86 -20.59 -12.46
C ARG A 156 5.25 -21.19 -12.30
N ARG A 157 6.18 -20.48 -11.64
CA ARG A 157 7.54 -20.98 -11.36
C ARG A 157 7.51 -22.27 -10.54
N TRP A 158 6.64 -22.34 -9.54
CA TRP A 158 6.47 -23.54 -8.71
C TRP A 158 5.59 -24.61 -9.36
N GLN A 159 5.22 -24.43 -10.63
CA GLN A 159 4.39 -25.37 -11.39
C GLN A 159 3.08 -25.70 -10.68
N ALA A 160 2.45 -24.67 -10.09
CA ALA A 160 1.15 -24.83 -9.45
C ALA A 160 0.15 -25.44 -10.46
N PRO A 161 -0.61 -26.47 -10.08
CA PRO A 161 -1.52 -27.14 -10.99
C PRO A 161 -2.67 -26.21 -11.40
N GLY A 162 -3.08 -26.29 -12.67
CA GLY A 162 -4.21 -25.56 -13.22
C GLY A 162 -3.89 -24.90 -14.56
N ARG A 163 -4.93 -24.39 -15.21
CA ARG A 163 -4.80 -23.56 -16.42
C ARG A 163 -4.29 -22.14 -16.04
N ASP A 164 -3.89 -21.36 -17.03
CA ASP A 164 -3.30 -20.03 -16.80
C ASP A 164 -4.30 -19.05 -16.15
N ASP A 165 -5.56 -19.09 -16.58
CA ASP A 165 -6.66 -18.32 -16.03
C ASP A 165 -6.97 -18.70 -14.56
N GLU A 166 -6.94 -19.99 -14.24
CA GLU A 166 -7.07 -20.49 -12.87
C GLU A 166 -5.91 -20.04 -11.99
N THR A 167 -4.68 -20.04 -12.52
CA THR A 167 -3.49 -19.54 -11.81
C THR A 167 -3.60 -18.05 -11.51
N ARG A 168 -4.02 -17.25 -12.51
CA ARG A 168 -4.25 -15.81 -12.32
C ARG A 168 -5.36 -15.53 -11.32
N MET A 169 -6.45 -16.30 -11.35
CA MET A 169 -7.52 -16.17 -10.36
C MET A 169 -7.05 -16.54 -8.96
N ARG A 170 -6.26 -17.61 -8.82
CA ARG A 170 -5.67 -18.01 -7.53
C ARG A 170 -4.79 -16.90 -6.96
N ALA A 171 -3.92 -16.32 -7.78
CA ALA A 171 -3.11 -15.16 -7.40
C ALA A 171 -3.97 -13.98 -6.94
N ARG A 172 -5.05 -13.69 -7.67
CA ARG A 172 -6.00 -12.62 -7.30
C ARG A 172 -6.67 -12.87 -5.95
N VAL A 173 -7.12 -14.09 -5.69
CA VAL A 173 -7.74 -14.46 -4.40
C VAL A 173 -6.74 -14.31 -3.26
N ILE A 174 -5.50 -14.77 -3.42
CA ILE A 174 -4.42 -14.60 -2.42
C ILE A 174 -4.21 -13.11 -2.11
N VAL A 175 -4.01 -12.29 -3.14
CA VAL A 175 -3.71 -10.86 -2.97
C VAL A 175 -4.88 -10.11 -2.35
N VAL A 176 -6.11 -10.32 -2.83
CA VAL A 176 -7.30 -9.65 -2.28
C VAL A 176 -7.52 -10.07 -0.82
N ALA A 177 -7.46 -11.37 -0.52
CA ALA A 177 -7.60 -11.85 0.86
C ALA A 177 -6.54 -11.25 1.79
N ALA A 178 -5.28 -11.17 1.33
CA ALA A 178 -4.19 -10.60 2.11
C ALA A 178 -4.36 -9.10 2.34
N ILE A 179 -4.62 -8.32 1.30
CA ILE A 179 -4.85 -6.86 1.40
C ILE A 179 -6.04 -6.59 2.33
N SER A 180 -7.19 -7.23 2.09
CA SER A 180 -8.39 -7.03 2.92
C SER A 180 -8.14 -7.41 4.38
N THR A 181 -7.45 -8.51 4.65
CA THR A 181 -7.13 -8.93 6.03
C THR A 181 -6.19 -7.95 6.72
N VAL A 182 -5.18 -7.44 6.00
CA VAL A 182 -4.25 -6.45 6.54
C VAL A 182 -5.00 -5.16 6.90
N HIS A 183 -5.81 -4.63 5.98
CA HIS A 183 -6.53 -3.37 6.19
C HIS A 183 -7.65 -3.48 7.22
N GLU A 184 -8.43 -4.57 7.21
CA GLU A 184 -9.61 -4.69 8.08
C GLU A 184 -9.33 -5.27 9.46
N LEU A 185 -8.28 -6.09 9.61
CA LEU A 185 -7.97 -6.73 10.90
C LEU A 185 -6.65 -6.21 11.46
N ILE A 186 -5.55 -6.42 10.75
CA ILE A 186 -4.21 -6.21 11.33
C ILE A 186 -3.98 -4.74 11.66
N VAL A 187 -4.31 -3.85 10.74
CA VAL A 187 -4.15 -2.40 10.89
C VAL A 187 -5.11 -1.83 11.94
N ARG A 188 -6.28 -2.44 12.16
CA ARG A 188 -7.31 -1.92 13.09
C ARG A 188 -7.16 -2.45 14.52
N LEU A 189 -6.50 -3.58 14.69
CA LEU A 189 -6.27 -4.19 15.99
C LEU A 189 -5.02 -3.58 16.68
N PRO A 190 -5.04 -3.42 18.03
CA PRO A 190 -3.87 -2.95 18.78
C PRO A 190 -2.64 -3.84 18.54
N VAL A 191 -1.45 -3.23 18.46
CA VAL A 191 -0.20 -3.91 18.07
C VAL A 191 0.08 -5.15 18.93
N ASP A 192 -0.21 -5.08 20.22
CA ASP A 192 0.05 -6.17 21.18
C ASP A 192 -1.18 -7.05 21.47
N SER A 193 -2.27 -6.93 20.69
CA SER A 193 -3.48 -7.71 20.96
C SER A 193 -3.33 -9.18 20.54
N PRO A 194 -3.85 -10.14 21.33
CA PRO A 194 -3.90 -11.55 20.94
C PRO A 194 -4.61 -11.76 19.60
N ASP A 195 -5.68 -11.01 19.35
CA ASP A 195 -6.47 -11.10 18.11
C ASP A 195 -5.67 -10.67 16.88
N ARG A 196 -4.79 -9.66 17.02
CA ARG A 196 -3.92 -9.23 15.92
C ARG A 196 -2.90 -10.30 15.57
N ASN A 197 -2.29 -10.89 16.59
CA ASN A 197 -1.35 -12.00 16.43
C ASN A 197 -2.01 -13.22 15.80
N GLU A 198 -3.27 -13.49 16.17
CA GLU A 198 -4.09 -14.54 15.56
C GLU A 198 -4.39 -14.22 14.09
N ALA A 199 -4.85 -13.02 13.78
CA ALA A 199 -5.16 -12.59 12.42
C ALA A 199 -3.92 -12.70 11.50
N HIS A 200 -2.75 -12.30 11.99
CA HIS A 200 -1.49 -12.46 11.25
C HIS A 200 -1.15 -13.94 10.96
N ARG A 201 -1.36 -14.83 11.95
CA ARG A 201 -1.14 -16.27 11.79
C ARG A 201 -2.13 -16.88 10.79
N GLN A 202 -3.42 -16.59 10.95
CA GLN A 202 -4.48 -17.09 10.06
C GLN A 202 -4.27 -16.63 8.62
N LEU A 203 -3.82 -15.38 8.41
CA LEU A 203 -3.50 -14.89 7.07
C LEU A 203 -2.36 -15.69 6.44
N ARG A 204 -1.27 -15.93 7.18
CA ARG A 204 -0.15 -16.73 6.69
C ARG A 204 -0.58 -18.16 6.34
N ASP A 205 -1.38 -18.77 7.20
CA ASP A 205 -1.92 -20.11 6.98
C ASP A 205 -2.82 -20.16 5.74
N LEU A 206 -3.69 -19.16 5.59
CA LEU A 206 -4.55 -19.00 4.41
C LEU A 206 -3.70 -18.91 3.14
N VAL A 207 -2.74 -17.99 3.08
CA VAL A 207 -1.87 -17.82 1.89
C VAL A 207 -1.16 -19.13 1.57
N THR A 208 -0.58 -19.79 2.56
CA THR A 208 0.17 -21.04 2.39
C THR A 208 -0.70 -22.16 1.81
N ARG A 209 -1.97 -22.28 2.22
CA ARG A 209 -2.91 -23.29 1.69
C ARG A 209 -3.22 -23.13 0.21
N PHE A 210 -3.07 -21.92 -0.35
CA PHE A 210 -3.26 -21.68 -1.78
C PHE A 210 -1.98 -21.90 -2.60
N LEU A 211 -0.85 -22.20 -1.97
CA LEU A 211 0.40 -22.48 -2.67
C LEU A 211 0.55 -23.98 -2.96
N PRO A 212 1.25 -24.37 -4.04
CA PRO A 212 1.61 -25.77 -4.25
C PRO A 212 2.56 -26.26 -3.14
N ALA A 213 2.53 -27.56 -2.86
CA ALA A 213 3.57 -28.19 -2.06
C ALA A 213 4.94 -27.92 -2.71
N ALA A 214 5.98 -27.75 -1.91
CA ALA A 214 7.32 -27.52 -2.42
C ALA A 214 7.70 -28.67 -3.38
N VAL A 215 7.89 -28.33 -4.66
CA VAL A 215 8.55 -29.23 -5.60
C VAL A 215 10.03 -29.08 -5.29
N ASP A 216 10.68 -30.18 -4.90
CA ASP A 216 12.13 -30.22 -4.69
C ASP A 216 12.82 -29.57 -5.91
N PRO A 217 13.77 -28.64 -5.73
CA PRO A 217 14.51 -28.12 -6.86
C PRO A 217 15.14 -29.31 -7.60
N ALA A 218 14.90 -29.41 -8.91
CA ALA A 218 15.49 -30.45 -9.73
C ALA A 218 17.01 -30.52 -9.44
N PRO A 219 17.59 -31.72 -9.28
CA PRO A 219 19.00 -31.86 -8.94
C PRO A 219 19.84 -31.10 -9.96
N ARG A 220 20.85 -30.37 -9.46
CA ARG A 220 21.75 -29.60 -10.34
C ARG A 220 22.39 -30.58 -11.33
N PRO A 221 22.66 -30.15 -12.58
CA PRO A 221 23.28 -31.01 -13.61
C PRO A 221 24.58 -31.69 -13.14
N ASP A 222 25.27 -31.10 -12.16
CA ASP A 222 26.57 -31.54 -11.65
C ASP A 222 26.52 -32.69 -10.62
N GLU A 223 25.32 -33.15 -10.19
CA GLU A 223 25.18 -34.26 -9.23
C GLU A 223 24.88 -35.62 -9.88
N ARG A 224 24.99 -35.71 -11.23
CA ARG A 224 24.93 -36.98 -11.98
C ARG A 224 26.32 -37.33 -12.51
N ALA A 225 27.24 -37.64 -11.62
CA ALA A 225 28.53 -38.26 -11.95
C ALA A 225 28.80 -39.42 -10.99
#